data_AF-A0A9E2MW40-F1
#
_entry.id   AF-A0A9E2MW40-F1
#
_cell.length_a   1.000
_cell.length_b   1.000
_cell.length_c   1.000
_cell.angle_alpha   90.00
_cell.angle_beta   90.00
_cell.angle_gamma   90.00
#
_symmetry.space_group_name_H-M   'P 1'
#
loop_
_entity.id
_entity.type
_entity.pdbx_description
1 polymer ?
#
loop_
_entity_poly.entity_id
_entity_poly.type
_entity_poly.pdbx_seq_one_letter_code
_entity_poly.pdbx_strand_id
1 'polypeptide(L)'
;MLFAIGREIREERKRRKLTQGAIAAAAGIARATLSQIENGSIREIGIRKVLRVLDCLDLELTTRPRGAPPTLEELRREWEAGE
;
A
#
# COMPACT_ATOMS: atom_id res chain seq x y z
N MET A 1 3.60 -6.83 -8.44
CA MET A 1 3.34 -7.05 -7.00
C MET A 1 3.63 -5.80 -6.17
N LEU A 2 4.88 -5.28 -6.14
CA LEU A 2 5.18 -4.08 -5.35
C LEU A 2 4.44 -2.82 -5.83
N PHE A 3 4.19 -2.72 -7.13
CA PHE A 3 3.37 -1.63 -7.71
C PHE A 3 1.95 -1.58 -7.13
N ALA A 4 1.31 -2.74 -6.93
CA ALA A 4 -0.04 -2.80 -6.35
C ALA A 4 -0.02 -2.35 -4.88
N ILE A 5 0.93 -2.88 -4.10
CA ILE A 5 1.12 -2.50 -2.68
C ILE A 5 1.40 -0.99 -2.57
N GLY A 6 2.29 -0.45 -3.41
CA GLY A 6 2.61 0.98 -3.44
C GLY A 6 1.39 1.85 -3.74
N ARG A 7 0.53 1.42 -4.66
CA ARG A 7 -0.73 2.11 -4.97
C ARG A 7 -1.69 2.10 -3.79
N GLU A 8 -1.93 0.94 -3.16
CA GLU A 8 -2.79 0.84 -1.96
C GLU A 8 -2.29 1.75 -0.83
N ILE A 9 -0.98 1.73 -0.55
CA ILE A 9 -0.35 2.64 0.43
C ILE A 9 -0.64 4.11 0.10
N ARG A 10 -0.49 4.50 -1.17
CA ARG A 10 -0.71 5.87 -1.63
C ARG A 10 -2.18 6.29 -1.48
N GLU A 11 -3.10 5.41 -1.87
CA GLU A 11 -4.54 5.65 -1.83
C GLU A 11 -5.03 5.77 -0.39
N GLU A 12 -4.62 4.83 0.48
CA GLU A 12 -4.91 4.87 1.90
C GLU A 12 -4.39 6.14 2.57
N ARG A 13 -3.12 6.49 2.32
CA ARG A 13 -2.51 7.70 2.86
C ARG A 13 -3.30 8.96 2.44
N LYS A 14 -3.71 9.03 1.16
CA LYS A 14 -4.50 10.15 0.65
C LYS A 14 -5.91 10.18 1.26
N ARG A 15 -6.57 9.03 1.41
CA ARG A 15 -7.89 8.92 2.05
C ARG A 15 -7.84 9.46 3.48
N ARG A 16 -6.76 9.16 4.21
CA ARG A 16 -6.50 9.68 5.55
C ARG A 16 -5.93 11.10 5.60
N LYS A 17 -5.71 11.75 4.45
CA LYS A 17 -5.12 13.10 4.32
C LYS A 17 -3.74 13.24 4.98
N LEU A 18 -2.95 12.17 5.01
CA LEU A 18 -1.61 12.16 5.59
C LEU A 18 -0.56 12.54 4.55
N THR A 19 0.52 13.20 4.97
CA THR A 19 1.64 13.52 4.07
C THR A 19 2.60 12.36 3.96
N GLN A 20 3.36 12.28 2.87
CA GLN A 20 4.44 11.29 2.75
C GLN A 20 5.49 11.46 3.85
N GLY A 21 5.78 12.71 4.26
CA GLY A 21 6.73 12.98 5.34
C GLY A 21 6.28 12.40 6.68
N ALA A 22 4.99 12.54 7.01
CA ALA A 22 4.42 12.01 8.25
C ALA A 22 4.53 10.48 8.33
N ILE A 23 4.10 9.78 7.26
CA ILE A 23 4.21 8.30 7.20
C ILE A 23 5.65 7.84 7.20
N ALA A 24 6.52 8.50 6.44
CA ALA A 24 7.93 8.13 6.37
C ALA A 24 8.63 8.28 7.73
N ALA A 25 8.34 9.37 8.46
CA ALA A 25 8.84 9.59 9.81
C ALA A 25 8.33 8.51 10.77
N ALA A 26 7.03 8.22 10.78
CA ALA A 26 6.43 7.20 11.63
C ALA A 26 6.98 5.78 11.33
N ALA A 27 7.19 5.44 10.06
CA ALA A 27 7.74 4.15 9.65
C ALA A 27 9.28 4.05 9.80
N GLY A 28 9.96 5.14 10.12
CA GLY A 28 11.43 5.20 10.25
C GLY A 28 12.15 5.01 8.91
N ILE A 29 11.63 5.59 7.83
CA ILE A 29 12.24 5.56 6.48
C ILE A 29 12.41 6.97 5.91
N ALA A 30 13.26 7.12 4.90
CA ALA A 30 13.35 8.39 4.19
C ALA A 30 12.06 8.68 3.40
N ARG A 31 11.64 9.95 3.35
CA ARG A 31 10.49 10.38 2.55
C ARG A 31 10.64 10.03 1.06
N ALA A 32 11.87 10.06 0.54
CA ALA A 32 12.18 9.61 -0.82
C ALA A 32 11.89 8.10 -0.99
N THR A 33 12.23 7.27 -0.02
CA THR A 33 11.92 5.83 -0.03
C THR A 33 10.42 5.60 -0.09
N LEU A 34 9.62 6.29 0.74
CA LEU A 34 8.16 6.19 0.66
C LEU A 34 7.64 6.64 -0.71
N SER A 35 8.18 7.71 -1.28
CA SER A 35 7.79 8.15 -2.63
C SER A 35 8.11 7.10 -3.69
N GLN A 36 9.24 6.39 -3.59
CA GLN A 36 9.58 5.33 -4.53
C GLN A 36 8.71 4.08 -4.35
N ILE A 37 8.29 3.77 -3.11
CA ILE A 37 7.30 2.72 -2.84
C ILE A 37 5.97 3.08 -3.50
N GLU A 38 5.43 4.27 -3.21
CA GLU A 38 4.12 4.73 -3.72
C GLU A 38 4.06 4.84 -5.25
N ASN A 39 5.20 5.06 -5.90
CA ASN A 39 5.31 5.15 -7.36
C ASN A 39 5.81 3.85 -8.00
N GLY A 40 6.10 2.81 -7.22
CA GLY A 40 6.60 1.52 -7.71
C GLY A 40 8.00 1.54 -8.34
N SER A 41 8.79 2.59 -8.09
CA SER A 41 10.14 2.75 -8.66
C SER A 41 11.27 2.22 -7.77
N ILE A 42 10.94 1.81 -6.54
CA ILE A 42 11.90 1.20 -5.64
C ILE A 42 12.30 -0.20 -6.13
N ARG A 43 13.61 -0.44 -6.24
CA ARG A 43 14.13 -1.75 -6.69
C ARG A 43 14.11 -2.79 -5.59
N GLU A 44 14.45 -2.39 -4.37
CA GLU A 44 14.53 -3.28 -3.23
C GLU A 44 14.12 -2.56 -1.95
N ILE A 45 13.40 -3.28 -1.09
CA ILE A 45 13.05 -2.86 0.25
C ILE A 45 12.86 -4.08 1.15
N GLY A 46 13.46 -4.03 2.34
CA GLY A 46 13.27 -5.10 3.33
C GLY A 46 11.82 -5.16 3.80
N ILE A 47 11.26 -6.37 3.91
CA ILE A 47 9.86 -6.61 4.27
C ILE A 47 9.42 -5.89 5.55
N ARG A 48 10.29 -5.81 6.57
CA ARG A 48 10.01 -5.09 7.82
C ARG A 48 9.68 -3.61 7.61
N LYS A 49 10.30 -2.94 6.64
CA LYS A 49 10.00 -1.54 6.32
C LYS A 49 8.63 -1.41 5.65
N VAL A 50 8.27 -2.36 4.80
CA VAL A 50 6.94 -2.41 4.18
C VAL A 50 5.86 -2.60 5.25
N LEU A 51 6.04 -3.58 6.14
CA LEU A 51 5.10 -3.84 7.24
C LEU A 51 4.89 -2.60 8.12
N ARG A 52 5.95 -1.89 8.52
CA ARG A 52 5.82 -0.63 9.29
C ARG A 52 5.02 0.45 8.57
N VAL A 53 5.19 0.58 7.25
CA VAL A 53 4.41 1.55 6.47
C VAL A 53 2.92 1.16 6.45
N LEU A 54 2.62 -0.13 6.33
CA LEU A 54 1.25 -0.65 6.40
C LEU A 54 0.66 -0.42 7.80
N ASP A 55 1.40 -0.71 8.87
CA ASP A 55 0.98 -0.48 10.26
C ASP A 55 0.63 1.00 10.51
N CYS A 56 1.41 1.94 9.98
CA CYS A 56 1.13 3.38 10.09
C CYS A 56 -0.19 3.81 9.41
N LEU A 57 -0.75 2.94 8.59
CA LEU A 57 -1.96 3.16 7.79
C LEU A 57 -3.09 2.21 8.20
N ASP A 58 -2.97 1.50 9.32
CA ASP A 58 -3.81 0.37 9.75
C ASP A 58 -4.16 -0.60 8.60
N LEU A 59 -3.15 -0.91 7.78
CA LEU A 59 -3.22 -1.93 6.74
C LEU A 59 -2.44 -3.16 7.18
N GLU A 60 -2.84 -4.32 6.67
CA GLU A 60 -2.12 -5.57 6.88
C GLU A 60 -1.73 -6.20 5.54
N LEU A 61 -0.66 -7.01 5.58
CA LEU A 61 -0.26 -7.84 4.45
C LEU A 61 -0.74 -9.27 4.70
N THR A 62 -1.63 -9.77 3.84
CA THR A 62 -2.16 -11.12 3.93
C THR A 62 -1.73 -12.00 2.75
N THR A 63 -1.79 -13.31 2.93
CA THR A 63 -1.54 -14.31 1.89
C THR A 63 -2.82 -15.06 1.54
N ARG A 64 -3.02 -15.36 0.26
CA ARG A 64 -4.12 -16.22 -0.21
C ARG A 64 -3.65 -17.23 -1.25
N PRO A 65 -4.34 -18.37 -1.42
CA PRO A 65 -4.04 -19.31 -2.50
C PRO A 65 -4.06 -18.62 -3.86
N ARG A 66 -3.13 -19.00 -4.74
CA ARG A 66 -3.10 -18.50 -6.11
C ARG A 66 -4.37 -18.95 -6.84
N GLY A 67 -5.07 -18.02 -7.49
CA GLY A 67 -6.32 -18.31 -8.20
C GLY A 67 -7.55 -18.43 -7.31
N ALA A 68 -7.44 -18.07 -6.02
CA ALA A 68 -8.63 -17.93 -5.18
C ALA A 68 -9.63 -16.95 -5.82
N PRO A 69 -10.94 -17.26 -5.78
CA PRO A 69 -11.97 -16.35 -6.29
C PRO A 69 -11.86 -14.98 -5.61
N PRO A 70 -12.31 -13.90 -6.28
CA PRO A 70 -12.31 -12.58 -5.69
C PRO A 70 -13.20 -12.52 -4.43
N THR A 71 -12.85 -11.64 -3.51
CA THR A 71 -13.71 -11.37 -2.35
C THR A 71 -14.95 -10.58 -2.79
N LEU A 72 -16.00 -10.61 -1.96
CA LEU A 72 -17.22 -9.84 -2.24
C LEU A 72 -16.94 -8.32 -2.33
N GLU A 73 -15.97 -7.83 -1.56
CA GLU A 73 -15.52 -6.44 -1.60
C GLU A 73 -14.77 -6.12 -2.89
N GLU A 74 -13.90 -7.03 -3.37
CA GLU A 74 -13.20 -6.88 -4.65
C GLU A 74 -14.19 -6.80 -5.82
N LEU A 75 -15.18 -7.71 -5.85
CA LEU A 75 -16.25 -7.72 -6.87
C LEU A 75 -17.05 -6.41 -6.87
N ARG A 76 -17.39 -5.90 -5.68
CA ARG A 76 -18.12 -4.63 -5.54
C ARG A 76 -17.33 -3.45 -6.11
N ARG A 77 -16.03 -3.36 -5.83
CA ARG A 77 -15.15 -2.30 -6.38
C ARG A 77 -15.05 -2.38 -7.90
N GLU A 78 -15.00 -3.58 -8.47
CA GLU A 78 -14.96 -3.76 -9.93
C GLU A 78 -16.24 -3.27 -10.61
N TRP A 79 -17.41 -3.48 -10.00
CA TRP A 79 -18.68 -2.95 -10.51
C TRP A 79 -18.76 -1.42 -10.40
N GLU A 80 -18.37 -0.86 -9.26
CA GLU A 80 -18.37 0.60 -9.04
C GLU A 80 -17.35 1.34 -9.93
N ALA A 81 -16.26 0.68 -10.36
CA ALA A 81 -15.25 1.27 -11.24
C ALA A 81 -15.60 1.19 -12.75
N GLY A 82 -16.61 0.40 -13.11
CA GLY A 82 -17.09 0.25 -14.49
C GLY A 82 -18.20 1.22 -14.89
N GLU A 83 -18.73 1.98 -13.93
CA GLU A 83 -19.71 3.08 -14.13
C GLU A 83 -19.02 4.44 -14.23
#